data_AF-A0A7W1F335-F1
#
_entry.id   AF-A0A7W1F335-F1
#
_cell.length_a   1.000
_cell.length_b   1.000
_cell.length_c   1.000
_cell.angle_alpha   90.00
_cell.angle_beta   90.00
_cell.angle_gamma   90.00
#
_symmetry.space_group_name_H-M   'P 1'
#
loop_
_entity.id
_entity.type
_entity.pdbx_description
1 polymer ?
#
loop_
_entity_poly.entity_id
_entity_poly.type
_entity_poly.pdbx_seq_one_letter_code
_entity_poly.pdbx_strand_id
1 'polypeptide(L)'
;MSPSRNLWVNWILPAAVIAVLVVSALAWRSKPPSTLICRTWASSAATLTAVVPSETPAWHFHATFDRGLKPPGPEWRLFEGAEPDTGYELRWLPQRLAIQLFHTGEHPQLLASAELERVPREIDFTRHGLRLTVAVDGIETIRVADLLPAPAPSAWGFQAATGMGEVMLSVYDDAAMLDDGERRLLEDDAAALVADAADPAIDVAPIARARQAVGLDAKLELDVEHAQAQAELALTALMSYEDDRLSCSAWLAWNRVRLALARDDAEGTDRAAAGVAALVRISREPPFGQELPGLLMQLLPLLADRAAQRPERPTPPEQVLAQRERWLGLIAEIGYAVMDIRERDLVTTENLHWQLRLLRHGAECLAGKSAEPTPA
;
A
#
# COMPACT_ATOMS: atom_id res chain seq x y z
N MET A 1 64.99 55.72 -1.38
CA MET A 1 63.93 54.90 -0.77
C MET A 1 63.32 54.05 -1.86
N SER A 2 63.73 52.79 -1.95
CA SER A 2 63.18 51.83 -2.91
C SER A 2 61.75 51.49 -2.46
N PRO A 3 60.74 51.56 -3.33
CA PRO A 3 59.41 51.11 -2.96
C PRO A 3 59.51 49.59 -2.75
N SER A 4 59.38 49.15 -1.50
CA SER A 4 59.19 47.74 -1.17
C SER A 4 57.87 47.32 -1.81
N ARG A 5 57.93 46.87 -3.06
CA ARG A 5 56.82 46.18 -3.72
C ARG A 5 56.45 45.02 -2.81
N ASN A 6 55.28 45.11 -2.19
CA ASN A 6 54.74 44.10 -1.30
C ASN A 6 54.66 42.78 -2.06
N LEU A 7 55.71 41.97 -1.97
CA LEU A 7 55.79 40.61 -2.48
C LEU A 7 54.57 39.78 -2.05
N TRP A 8 54.01 40.11 -0.89
CA TRP A 8 52.79 39.54 -0.35
C TRP A 8 51.56 39.69 -1.27
N VAL A 9 51.38 40.84 -1.93
CA VAL A 9 50.23 41.09 -2.80
C VAL A 9 50.29 40.24 -4.07
N ASN A 10 51.49 39.94 -4.57
CA ASN A 10 51.67 39.10 -5.76
C ASN A 10 51.33 37.62 -5.51
N TRP A 11 51.32 37.16 -4.26
CA TRP A 11 51.03 35.77 -3.91
C TRP A 11 49.57 35.54 -3.45
N ILE A 12 48.90 36.57 -2.95
CA ILE A 12 47.49 36.45 -2.49
C ILE A 12 46.56 36.08 -3.64
N LEU A 13 46.69 36.72 -4.81
CA LEU A 13 45.81 36.48 -5.96
C LEU A 13 45.92 35.03 -6.48
N PRO A 14 47.11 34.48 -6.77
CA PRO A 14 47.26 33.09 -7.16
C PRO A 14 46.76 32.10 -6.09
N ALA A 15 47.05 32.36 -4.81
CA ALA A 15 46.59 31.50 -3.72
C ALA A 15 45.05 31.50 -3.60
N ALA A 16 44.40 32.65 -3.74
CA ALA A 16 42.94 32.76 -3.74
C ALA A 16 42.32 32.02 -4.94
N VAL A 17 42.90 32.14 -6.13
CA VAL A 17 42.43 31.40 -7.32
C VAL A 17 42.57 29.89 -7.11
N ILE A 18 43.71 29.41 -6.59
CA ILE A 18 43.91 27.99 -6.28
C ILE A 18 42.90 27.53 -5.22
N ALA A 19 42.67 28.31 -4.16
CA ALA A 19 41.69 27.98 -3.14
C ALA A 19 40.28 27.88 -3.72
N VAL A 20 39.86 28.83 -4.57
CA VAL A 20 38.57 28.78 -5.27
C VAL A 20 38.47 27.55 -6.16
N LEU A 21 39.52 27.20 -6.91
CA LEU A 21 39.54 26.01 -7.76
C LEU A 21 39.45 24.71 -6.95
N VAL A 22 40.18 24.61 -5.83
CA VAL A 22 40.15 23.44 -4.93
C VAL A 22 38.78 23.31 -4.27
N VAL A 23 38.23 24.39 -3.72
CA VAL A 23 36.88 24.39 -3.12
C VAL A 23 35.82 24.08 -4.19
N SER A 24 35.95 24.61 -5.39
CA SER A 24 35.00 24.33 -6.49
C SER A 24 35.09 22.87 -6.95
N ALA A 25 36.29 22.32 -7.05
CA ALA A 25 36.51 20.91 -7.41
C ALA A 25 36.03 19.96 -6.31
N LEU A 26 36.27 20.30 -5.04
CA LEU A 26 35.74 19.56 -3.89
C LEU A 26 34.22 19.63 -3.86
N ALA A 27 33.64 20.82 -4.02
CA ALA A 27 32.19 21.02 -4.09
C ALA A 27 31.56 20.25 -5.25
N TRP A 28 32.25 20.14 -6.39
CA TRP A 28 31.78 19.39 -7.54
C TRP A 28 31.89 17.88 -7.35
N ARG A 29 32.95 17.40 -6.70
CA ARG A 29 33.11 15.99 -6.31
C ARG A 29 32.18 15.58 -5.17
N SER A 30 31.83 16.51 -4.30
CA SER A 30 30.86 16.31 -3.22
C SER A 30 29.43 16.61 -3.66
N LYS A 31 29.17 16.91 -4.95
CA LYS A 31 27.80 16.94 -5.43
C LYS A 31 27.26 15.52 -5.30
N PRO A 32 26.16 15.32 -4.57
CA PRO A 32 25.51 14.03 -4.56
C PRO A 32 25.18 13.64 -6.01
N PRO A 33 25.27 12.35 -6.36
CA PRO A 33 24.80 11.88 -7.66
C PRO A 33 23.36 12.37 -7.87
N SER A 34 23.02 12.75 -9.10
CA SER A 34 21.63 13.11 -9.43
C SER A 34 20.76 11.90 -9.14
N THR A 35 19.84 12.04 -8.20
CA THR A 35 18.83 11.00 -7.92
C THR A 35 17.77 10.99 -9.02
N LEU A 36 17.58 12.07 -9.78
CA LEU A 36 16.61 12.13 -10.87
C LEU A 36 16.90 11.04 -11.93
N ILE A 37 16.02 10.05 -12.01
CA ILE A 37 16.02 8.97 -13.01
C ILE A 37 15.51 9.54 -14.33
N CYS A 38 14.35 10.20 -14.29
CA CYS A 38 13.66 10.67 -15.48
C CYS A 38 12.68 11.79 -15.16
N ARG A 39 12.42 12.63 -16.15
CA ARG A 39 11.44 13.72 -16.09
C ARG A 39 10.76 13.87 -17.44
N THR A 40 9.44 14.04 -17.42
CA THR A 40 8.67 14.29 -18.63
C THR A 40 7.48 15.21 -18.35
N TRP A 41 6.85 15.65 -19.43
CA TRP A 41 5.59 16.36 -19.41
C TRP A 41 4.55 15.53 -20.13
N ALA A 42 3.35 15.42 -19.56
CA ALA A 42 2.28 14.61 -20.10
C ALA A 42 0.96 15.37 -20.03
N SER A 43 0.09 15.16 -21.01
CA SER A 43 -1.27 15.70 -20.98
C SER A 43 -2.35 14.67 -20.66
N SER A 44 -2.08 13.40 -20.95
CA SER A 44 -3.06 12.32 -20.77
C SER A 44 -2.40 11.02 -20.36
N ALA A 45 -1.22 10.69 -20.90
CA ALA A 45 -0.46 9.53 -20.49
C ALA A 45 1.03 9.75 -20.73
N ALA A 46 1.85 9.13 -19.90
CA ALA A 46 3.27 8.98 -20.13
C ALA A 46 3.81 7.76 -19.39
N THR A 47 4.77 7.09 -20.00
CA THR A 47 5.58 6.06 -19.35
C THR A 47 7.00 6.58 -19.24
N LEU A 48 7.53 6.58 -18.04
CA LEU A 48 8.87 6.96 -17.70
C LEU A 48 9.69 5.70 -17.47
N THR A 49 10.78 5.54 -18.22
CA THR A 49 11.67 4.39 -18.12
C THR A 49 13.05 4.83 -17.68
N ALA A 50 13.70 4.04 -16.83
CA ALA A 50 15.07 4.32 -16.44
C ALA A 50 16.00 4.17 -17.66
N VAL A 51 16.90 5.15 -17.87
CA VAL A 51 17.87 5.14 -18.99
C VAL A 51 18.86 3.98 -18.89
N VAL A 52 19.10 3.52 -17.66
CA VAL A 52 19.82 2.29 -17.34
C VAL A 52 18.84 1.43 -16.54
N PRO A 53 18.63 0.15 -16.87
CA PRO A 53 17.76 -0.73 -16.11
C PRO A 53 18.43 -1.07 -14.77
N SER A 54 18.38 -0.13 -13.82
CA SER A 54 18.54 -0.44 -12.41
C SER A 54 17.14 -0.51 -11.84
N GLU A 55 16.64 -1.73 -11.68
CA GLU A 55 15.48 -1.97 -10.84
C GLU A 55 15.81 -1.43 -9.45
N THR A 56 15.04 -0.45 -8.97
CA THR A 56 15.26 0.15 -7.65
C THR A 56 14.02 -0.07 -6.78
N PRO A 57 14.15 -0.76 -5.63
CA PRO A 57 13.06 -0.87 -4.66
C PRO A 57 12.88 0.41 -3.83
N ALA A 58 13.71 1.44 -4.09
CA ALA A 58 13.70 2.73 -3.41
C ALA A 58 13.57 3.88 -4.40
N TRP A 59 12.37 4.44 -4.54
CA TRP A 59 12.10 5.50 -5.49
C TRP A 59 11.09 6.51 -4.96
N HIS A 60 11.14 7.71 -5.53
CA HIS A 60 10.19 8.78 -5.31
C HIS A 60 9.65 9.29 -6.65
N PHE A 61 8.33 9.18 -6.84
CA PHE A 61 7.60 9.70 -7.98
C PHE A 61 6.87 10.98 -7.57
N HIS A 62 7.37 12.10 -8.08
CA HIS A 62 6.78 13.41 -7.94
C HIS A 62 5.94 13.80 -9.17
N ALA A 63 4.69 14.19 -8.94
CA ALA A 63 3.80 14.72 -9.97
C ALA A 63 3.30 16.12 -9.61
N THR A 64 3.42 17.06 -10.54
CA THR A 64 2.85 18.41 -10.42
C THR A 64 1.79 18.62 -11.50
N PHE A 65 0.59 19.01 -11.07
CA PHE A 65 -0.56 19.21 -11.93
C PHE A 65 -0.79 20.70 -12.23
N ASP A 66 -1.24 21.01 -13.44
CA ASP A 66 -1.55 22.39 -13.85
C ASP A 66 -2.53 23.05 -12.86
N ARG A 67 -2.19 24.27 -12.43
CA ARG A 67 -3.06 25.11 -11.57
C ARG A 67 -4.34 25.53 -12.30
N GLY A 68 -4.31 25.56 -13.63
CA GLY A 68 -5.45 25.86 -14.50
C GLY A 68 -6.52 24.77 -14.54
N LEU A 69 -6.24 23.56 -14.01
CA LEU A 69 -7.23 22.49 -13.92
C LEU A 69 -8.44 22.95 -13.09
N LYS A 70 -9.60 22.95 -13.75
CA LYS A 70 -10.89 23.21 -13.10
C LYS A 70 -11.23 22.05 -12.16
N PRO A 71 -11.51 22.31 -10.87
CA PRO A 71 -11.99 21.26 -9.97
C PRO A 71 -13.25 20.58 -10.49
N PRO A 72 -13.44 19.27 -10.24
CA PRO A 72 -12.55 18.39 -9.47
C PRO A 72 -11.37 17.78 -10.27
N GLY A 73 -11.17 18.19 -11.53
CA GLY A 73 -10.23 17.55 -12.45
C GLY A 73 -10.72 16.18 -12.95
N PRO A 74 -10.10 15.59 -13.98
CA PRO A 74 -10.43 14.23 -14.40
C PRO A 74 -9.75 13.18 -13.51
N GLU A 75 -10.26 11.96 -13.56
CA GLU A 75 -9.62 10.78 -12.95
C GLU A 75 -8.22 10.57 -13.52
N TRP A 76 -7.29 10.19 -12.65
CA TRP A 76 -5.93 9.85 -13.05
C TRP A 76 -5.32 8.77 -12.16
N ARG A 77 -4.24 8.18 -12.64
CA ARG A 77 -3.51 7.10 -12.00
C ARG A 77 -2.01 7.35 -12.16
N LEU A 78 -1.25 7.13 -11.10
CA LEU A 78 0.20 6.98 -11.09
C LEU A 78 0.50 5.52 -10.80
N PHE A 79 1.36 4.87 -11.57
CA PHE A 79 1.63 3.45 -11.42
C PHE A 79 3.11 3.12 -11.56
N GLU A 80 3.53 2.05 -10.89
CA GLU A 80 4.77 1.35 -11.16
C GLU A 80 4.62 0.47 -12.43
N GLY A 81 5.72 0.17 -13.09
CA GLY A 81 5.73 -0.68 -14.28
C GLY A 81 5.50 0.07 -15.59
N ALA A 82 5.61 -0.67 -16.69
CA ALA A 82 5.45 -0.12 -18.04
C ALA A 82 3.97 0.12 -18.41
N GLU A 83 3.07 -0.62 -17.76
CA GLU A 83 1.63 -0.59 -17.98
C GLU A 83 0.90 -0.52 -16.63
N PRO A 84 -0.33 0.02 -16.60
CA PRO A 84 -1.18 -0.04 -15.42
C PRO A 84 -1.40 -1.47 -14.91
N ASP A 85 -1.90 -1.60 -13.69
CA ASP A 85 -2.17 -2.88 -13.03
C ASP A 85 -0.92 -3.78 -12.81
N THR A 86 0.28 -3.19 -12.84
CA THR A 86 1.55 -3.84 -12.43
C THR A 86 2.15 -3.13 -11.22
N GLY A 87 2.52 -3.86 -10.17
CA GLY A 87 3.18 -3.28 -9.00
C GLY A 87 2.23 -2.39 -8.18
N TYR A 88 2.66 -1.19 -7.76
CA TYR A 88 1.78 -0.25 -7.07
C TYR A 88 1.08 0.75 -7.97
N GLU A 89 -0.17 1.07 -7.64
CA GLU A 89 -0.98 2.07 -8.36
C GLU A 89 -1.69 3.01 -7.39
N LEU A 90 -1.46 4.32 -7.56
CA LEU A 90 -2.16 5.40 -6.87
C LEU A 90 -3.22 5.98 -7.80
N ARG A 91 -4.49 5.98 -7.37
CA ARG A 91 -5.65 6.44 -8.14
C ARG A 91 -6.25 7.70 -7.52
N TRP A 92 -6.59 8.69 -8.35
CA TRP A 92 -7.38 9.86 -7.99
C TRP A 92 -8.84 9.72 -8.41
N LEU A 93 -9.73 10.02 -7.47
CA LEU A 93 -11.17 9.90 -7.61
C LEU A 93 -11.82 11.27 -7.40
N PRO A 94 -11.98 12.06 -8.48
CA PRO A 94 -12.41 13.46 -8.42
C PRO A 94 -13.82 13.62 -7.87
N GLN A 95 -14.72 12.65 -8.07
CA GLN A 95 -16.11 12.77 -7.60
C GLN A 95 -16.19 12.79 -6.06
N ARG A 96 -15.14 12.34 -5.36
CA ARG A 96 -15.09 12.25 -3.90
C ARG A 96 -13.91 12.99 -3.28
N LEU A 97 -13.09 13.64 -4.10
CA LEU A 97 -11.82 14.21 -3.68
C LEU A 97 -10.96 13.21 -2.89
N ALA A 98 -10.81 11.98 -3.38
CA ALA A 98 -10.10 10.91 -2.66
C ALA A 98 -8.97 10.31 -3.48
N ILE A 99 -7.95 9.80 -2.79
CA ILE A 99 -6.86 9.00 -3.36
C ILE A 99 -6.88 7.57 -2.80
N GLN A 100 -6.50 6.60 -3.64
CA GLN A 100 -6.44 5.19 -3.27
C GLN A 100 -5.15 4.55 -3.75
N LEU A 101 -4.48 3.83 -2.86
CA LEU A 101 -3.25 3.11 -3.15
C LEU A 101 -3.55 1.61 -3.24
N PHE A 102 -3.16 1.00 -4.35
CA PHE A 102 -3.34 -0.42 -4.62
C PHE A 102 -1.99 -1.12 -4.82
N HIS A 103 -1.91 -2.36 -4.37
CA HIS A 103 -0.99 -3.36 -4.93
C HIS A 103 -1.74 -4.08 -6.05
N THR A 104 -1.18 -4.11 -7.24
CA THR A 104 -1.83 -4.58 -8.47
C THR A 104 -1.13 -5.81 -9.03
N GLY A 105 -1.84 -6.59 -9.84
CA GLY A 105 -1.41 -7.91 -10.33
C GLY A 105 -2.62 -8.81 -10.57
N GLU A 106 -2.43 -10.14 -10.48
CA GLU A 106 -3.53 -11.11 -10.65
C GLU A 106 -4.67 -10.91 -9.64
N HIS A 107 -4.31 -10.46 -8.43
CA HIS A 107 -5.25 -10.18 -7.35
C HIS A 107 -5.02 -8.75 -6.83
N PRO A 108 -5.65 -7.73 -7.45
CA PRO A 108 -5.48 -6.36 -7.02
C PRO A 108 -6.01 -6.16 -5.60
N GLN A 109 -5.18 -5.54 -4.77
CA GLN A 109 -5.39 -5.33 -3.35
C GLN A 109 -5.37 -3.83 -3.04
N LEU A 110 -6.45 -3.32 -2.45
CA LEU A 110 -6.45 -1.97 -1.87
C LEU A 110 -5.58 -1.97 -0.61
N LEU A 111 -4.54 -1.14 -0.60
CA LEU A 111 -3.64 -0.97 0.55
C LEU A 111 -4.11 0.15 1.46
N ALA A 112 -4.50 1.30 0.91
CA ALA A 112 -4.94 2.46 1.69
C ALA A 112 -5.83 3.40 0.86
N SER A 113 -6.60 4.24 1.55
CA SER A 113 -7.45 5.28 0.96
C SER A 113 -7.45 6.50 1.85
N ALA A 114 -7.42 7.71 1.26
CA ALA A 114 -7.50 8.97 1.99
C ALA A 114 -8.40 9.96 1.26
N GLU A 115 -9.22 10.69 2.02
CA GLU A 115 -10.01 11.82 1.51
C GLU A 115 -9.19 13.11 1.60
N LEU A 116 -9.39 14.01 0.63
CA LEU A 116 -8.70 15.27 0.51
C LEU A 116 -9.71 16.42 0.60
N GLU A 117 -9.27 17.53 1.18
CA GLU A 117 -10.08 18.74 1.23
C GLU A 117 -10.23 19.43 -0.13
N ARG A 118 -9.31 19.12 -1.06
CA ARG A 118 -9.22 19.79 -2.38
C ARG A 118 -8.55 18.90 -3.42
N VAL A 119 -8.64 19.34 -4.67
CA VAL A 119 -7.97 18.70 -5.81
C VAL A 119 -6.45 18.79 -5.62
N PRO A 120 -5.72 17.66 -5.74
CA PRO A 120 -4.28 17.62 -5.58
C PRO A 120 -3.58 18.47 -6.65
N ARG A 121 -2.59 19.25 -6.25
CA ARG A 121 -1.72 20.02 -7.15
C ARG A 121 -0.33 19.40 -7.22
N GLU A 122 0.07 18.77 -6.14
CA GLU A 122 1.36 18.11 -6.00
C GLU A 122 1.14 16.76 -5.32
N ILE A 123 1.75 15.72 -5.88
CA ILE A 123 1.72 14.37 -5.33
C ILE A 123 3.16 13.87 -5.24
N ASP A 124 3.54 13.47 -4.05
CA ASP A 124 4.75 12.69 -3.81
C ASP A 124 4.31 11.28 -3.47
N PHE A 125 4.60 10.34 -4.37
CA PHE A 125 4.40 8.93 -4.14
C PHE A 125 5.77 8.28 -3.98
N THR A 126 6.05 7.72 -2.81
CA THR A 126 7.38 7.21 -2.48
C THR A 126 7.29 5.77 -2.02
N ARG A 127 8.26 4.96 -2.44
CA ARG A 127 8.45 3.59 -1.99
C ARG A 127 9.88 3.42 -1.50
N HIS A 128 10.04 3.04 -0.24
CA HIS A 128 11.32 2.63 0.34
C HIS A 128 11.19 1.17 0.80
N GLY A 129 11.43 0.24 -0.12
CA GLY A 129 11.29 -1.20 0.13
C GLY A 129 9.84 -1.60 0.33
N LEU A 130 9.50 -1.89 1.59
CA LEU A 130 8.18 -2.29 2.06
C LEU A 130 7.29 -1.10 2.42
N ARG A 131 7.88 0.08 2.63
CA ARG A 131 7.14 1.28 3.04
C ARG A 131 6.69 2.06 1.82
N LEU A 132 5.42 2.45 1.82
CA LEU A 132 4.82 3.34 0.84
C LEU A 132 4.27 4.57 1.54
N THR A 133 4.62 5.74 1.03
CA THR A 133 4.08 7.01 1.51
C THR A 133 3.49 7.79 0.35
N VAL A 134 2.39 8.50 0.62
CA VAL A 134 1.79 9.46 -0.30
C VAL A 134 1.61 10.77 0.42
N ALA A 135 2.29 11.81 -0.06
CA ALA A 135 2.03 13.18 0.35
C ALA A 135 1.28 13.92 -0.76
N VAL A 136 0.27 14.69 -0.35
CA VAL A 136 -0.51 15.54 -1.24
C VAL A 136 -0.33 16.99 -0.81
N ASP A 137 0.11 17.83 -1.75
CA ASP A 137 0.41 19.24 -1.49
C ASP A 137 1.34 19.45 -0.26
N GLY A 138 2.30 18.52 -0.08
CA GLY A 138 3.26 18.51 1.03
C GLY A 138 2.73 17.99 2.37
N ILE A 139 1.48 17.52 2.43
CA ILE A 139 0.90 16.88 3.63
C ILE A 139 0.89 15.37 3.42
N GLU A 140 1.50 14.62 4.33
CA GLU A 140 1.43 13.17 4.29
C GLU A 140 0.00 12.69 4.58
N THR A 141 -0.55 11.91 3.65
CA THR A 141 -1.95 11.46 3.68
C THR A 141 -2.09 9.95 3.78
N ILE A 142 -1.17 9.21 3.17
CA ILE A 142 -1.10 7.75 3.27
C ILE A 142 0.31 7.37 3.72
N ARG A 143 0.38 6.49 4.73
CA ARG A 143 1.59 5.80 5.15
C ARG A 143 1.24 4.34 5.42
N VAL A 144 1.70 3.44 4.56
CA VAL A 144 1.40 2.01 4.65
C VAL A 144 2.68 1.19 4.48
N ALA A 145 2.66 -0.03 5.01
CA ALA A 145 3.71 -1.01 4.77
C ALA A 145 3.08 -2.21 4.07
N ASP A 146 3.64 -2.60 2.93
CA ASP A 146 3.27 -3.82 2.22
C ASP A 146 4.33 -4.89 2.48
N LEU A 147 3.88 -6.00 3.07
CA LEU A 147 4.75 -7.11 3.49
C LEU A 147 4.93 -8.15 2.39
N LEU A 148 4.20 -8.02 1.29
CA LEU A 148 4.37 -8.82 0.08
C LEU A 148 4.69 -7.86 -1.08
N PRO A 149 5.84 -7.16 -1.02
CA PRO A 149 6.08 -6.06 -1.92
C PRO A 149 6.14 -6.51 -3.37
N ALA A 150 5.66 -5.66 -4.27
CA ALA A 150 5.88 -5.85 -5.68
C ALA A 150 7.39 -5.95 -5.99
N PRO A 151 7.81 -6.60 -7.08
CA PRO A 151 9.19 -6.51 -7.55
C PRO A 151 9.64 -5.06 -7.75
N ALA A 152 10.95 -4.80 -7.70
CA ALA A 152 11.49 -3.48 -7.95
C ALA A 152 11.17 -3.04 -9.40
N PRO A 153 10.53 -1.88 -9.62
CA PRO A 153 10.17 -1.45 -10.96
C PRO A 153 11.39 -0.92 -11.73
N SER A 154 11.30 -0.98 -13.06
CA SER A 154 12.22 -0.31 -14.00
C SER A 154 11.53 0.79 -14.82
N ALA A 155 10.22 0.96 -14.61
CA ALA A 155 9.38 1.93 -15.28
C ALA A 155 8.30 2.43 -14.32
N TRP A 156 7.78 3.61 -14.61
CA TRP A 156 6.66 4.23 -13.92
C TRP A 156 5.77 4.89 -14.96
N GLY A 157 4.52 5.14 -14.63
CA GLY A 157 3.62 5.76 -15.56
C GLY A 157 2.55 6.63 -14.93
N PHE A 158 1.95 7.42 -15.80
CA PHE A 158 0.82 8.27 -15.51
C PHE A 158 -0.22 8.04 -16.59
N GLN A 159 -1.49 7.97 -16.18
CA GLN A 159 -2.61 7.91 -17.10
C GLN A 159 -3.80 8.67 -16.52
N ALA A 160 -4.41 9.52 -17.35
CA ALA A 160 -5.63 10.25 -17.03
C ALA A 160 -6.77 9.82 -17.95
N ALA A 161 -7.99 9.80 -17.42
CA ALA A 161 -9.19 9.45 -18.18
C ALA A 161 -9.46 10.44 -19.32
N THR A 162 -9.12 11.72 -19.12
CA THR A 162 -9.18 12.77 -20.14
C THR A 162 -7.97 13.71 -20.01
N GLY A 163 -7.79 14.62 -20.96
CA GLY A 163 -6.67 15.55 -20.95
C GLY A 163 -6.65 16.45 -19.70
N MET A 164 -5.52 16.49 -19.00
CA MET A 164 -5.31 17.17 -17.72
C MET A 164 -4.65 18.56 -17.84
N GLY A 165 -4.45 19.07 -19.06
CA GLY A 165 -3.48 20.15 -19.27
C GLY A 165 -2.06 19.60 -19.13
N GLU A 166 -1.09 20.43 -18.79
CA GLU A 166 0.31 20.01 -18.69
C GLU A 166 0.63 19.47 -17.28
N VAL A 167 0.98 18.18 -17.19
CA VAL A 167 1.40 17.51 -15.95
C VAL A 167 2.90 17.26 -16.01
N MET A 168 3.62 17.72 -15.00
CA MET A 168 5.04 17.41 -14.84
C MET A 168 5.20 16.13 -14.04
N LEU A 169 6.00 15.20 -14.53
CA LEU A 169 6.27 13.92 -13.90
C LEU A 169 7.79 13.79 -13.71
N SER A 170 8.24 13.48 -12.50
CA SER A 170 9.65 13.25 -12.18
C SER A 170 9.79 12.03 -11.29
N VAL A 171 10.75 11.17 -11.58
CA VAL A 171 11.08 10.01 -10.72
C VAL A 171 12.52 10.11 -10.27
N TYR A 172 12.75 9.85 -8.99
CA TYR A 172 14.04 9.87 -8.32
C TYR A 172 14.38 8.48 -7.76
N ASP A 173 15.66 8.12 -7.83
CA ASP A 173 16.25 6.96 -7.16
C ASP A 173 16.73 7.39 -5.78
N ASP A 174 16.03 6.91 -4.76
CA ASP A 174 16.28 7.28 -3.37
C ASP A 174 17.20 6.27 -2.67
N ALA A 175 17.67 5.21 -3.36
CA ALA A 175 18.51 4.18 -2.77
C ALA A 175 19.78 4.73 -2.06
N ALA A 176 20.35 5.80 -2.60
CA ALA A 176 21.51 6.47 -2.01
C ALA A 176 21.17 7.39 -0.81
N MET A 177 19.91 7.77 -0.66
CA MET A 177 19.40 8.67 0.38
C MET A 177 18.81 7.92 1.57
N LEU A 178 18.57 6.62 1.43
CA LEU A 178 18.09 5.79 2.53
C LEU A 178 19.06 5.78 3.70
N ASP A 179 18.50 5.88 4.91
CA ASP A 179 19.25 5.61 6.12
C ASP A 179 19.58 4.11 6.27
N ASP A 180 20.39 3.77 7.27
CA ASP A 180 20.80 2.38 7.49
C ASP A 180 19.64 1.46 7.92
N GLY A 181 18.55 2.01 8.47
CA GLY A 181 17.34 1.25 8.79
C GLY A 181 16.56 0.93 7.53
N GLU A 182 16.24 1.94 6.73
CA GLU A 182 15.55 1.81 5.45
C GLU A 182 16.32 0.92 4.47
N ARG A 183 17.66 1.02 4.43
CA ARG A 183 18.48 0.16 3.57
C ARG A 183 18.35 -1.32 3.94
N ARG A 184 18.26 -1.66 5.23
CA ARG A 184 18.05 -3.06 5.64
C ARG A 184 16.66 -3.58 5.31
N LEU A 185 15.64 -2.70 5.30
CA LEU A 185 14.29 -3.06 4.85
C LEU A 185 14.24 -3.38 3.35
N LEU A 186 15.19 -2.89 2.55
CA LEU A 186 15.31 -3.28 1.13
C LEU A 186 15.84 -4.71 0.93
N GLU A 187 16.62 -5.22 1.87
CA GLU A 187 17.36 -6.50 1.73
C GLU A 187 16.50 -7.72 2.11
N ASP A 188 15.20 -7.53 2.39
CA ASP A 188 14.28 -8.56 2.90
C ASP A 188 14.82 -9.26 4.17
N ASP A 189 15.66 -8.56 4.95
CA ASP A 189 16.22 -9.06 6.19
C ASP A 189 15.14 -9.07 7.28
N ALA A 190 14.59 -10.25 7.50
CA ALA A 190 13.66 -10.56 8.58
C ALA A 190 14.10 -10.04 9.96
N ALA A 191 15.38 -10.13 10.29
CA ALA A 191 15.89 -9.67 11.57
C ALA A 191 15.92 -8.14 11.64
N ALA A 192 16.24 -7.47 10.53
CA ALA A 192 16.18 -6.01 10.44
C ALA A 192 14.75 -5.49 10.47
N LEU A 193 13.82 -6.18 9.82
CA LEU A 193 12.39 -5.95 9.96
C LEU A 193 11.99 -5.98 11.44
N VAL A 194 12.28 -7.07 12.16
CA VAL A 194 11.93 -7.20 13.58
C VAL A 194 12.60 -6.11 14.44
N ALA A 195 13.84 -5.73 14.13
CA ALA A 195 14.56 -4.66 14.84
C ALA A 195 13.97 -3.27 14.58
N ASP A 196 13.58 -2.96 13.34
CA ASP A 196 12.94 -1.69 12.95
C ASP A 196 11.58 -1.52 13.65
N ALA A 197 10.80 -2.60 13.76
CA ALA A 197 9.54 -2.58 14.48
C ALA A 197 9.67 -2.48 16.01
N ALA A 198 10.86 -2.77 16.54
CA ALA A 198 11.19 -2.64 17.95
C ALA A 198 11.77 -1.26 18.30
N ASP A 199 12.11 -0.42 17.32
CA ASP A 199 12.61 0.93 17.55
C ASP A 199 11.49 1.82 18.14
N PRO A 200 11.68 2.43 19.34
CA PRO A 200 10.71 3.33 19.95
C PRO A 200 10.71 4.75 19.36
N ALA A 201 11.73 5.14 18.60
CA ALA A 201 11.83 6.44 17.94
C ALA A 201 11.14 6.46 16.57
N ILE A 202 11.05 5.30 15.95
CA ILE A 202 10.06 5.08 14.91
C ILE A 202 8.75 4.91 15.68
N ASP A 203 7.83 5.85 15.50
CA ASP A 203 6.44 5.68 15.93
C ASP A 203 5.82 4.62 15.00
N VAL A 204 6.34 3.39 15.10
CA VAL A 204 5.78 2.18 14.55
C VAL A 204 4.55 1.97 15.39
N ALA A 205 3.51 2.72 15.02
CA ALA A 205 2.16 2.55 15.52
C ALA A 205 1.96 1.03 15.65
N PRO A 206 1.52 0.50 16.79
CA PRO A 206 1.41 -0.94 17.03
C PRO A 206 0.72 -1.75 15.93
N ILE A 207 0.06 -1.06 14.99
CA ILE A 207 -0.37 -1.57 13.70
C ILE A 207 0.75 -2.15 12.82
N ALA A 208 1.90 -1.52 12.72
CA ALA A 208 3.01 -2.04 11.95
C ALA A 208 3.65 -3.26 12.65
N ARG A 209 3.61 -3.35 14.00
CA ARG A 209 3.94 -4.59 14.74
C ARG A 209 2.92 -5.70 14.49
N ALA A 210 1.62 -5.38 14.52
CA ALA A 210 0.56 -6.34 14.21
C ALA A 210 0.67 -6.82 12.75
N ARG A 211 0.82 -5.91 11.79
CA ARG A 211 1.07 -6.22 10.37
C ARG A 211 2.30 -7.12 10.24
N GLN A 212 3.41 -6.77 10.87
CA GLN A 212 4.65 -7.53 10.77
C GLN A 212 4.55 -8.93 11.39
N ALA A 213 3.94 -9.08 12.56
CA ALA A 213 3.65 -10.40 13.15
C ALA A 213 2.83 -11.28 12.20
N VAL A 214 1.97 -10.66 11.38
CA VAL A 214 1.13 -11.30 10.39
C VAL A 214 1.84 -11.60 9.06
N GLY A 215 2.73 -10.71 8.59
CA GLY A 215 3.40 -10.87 7.29
C GLY A 215 4.75 -11.58 7.31
N LEU A 216 5.52 -11.51 8.40
CA LEU A 216 6.78 -12.27 8.55
C LEU A 216 6.53 -13.77 8.63
N ASP A 217 5.35 -14.17 9.11
CA ASP A 217 4.95 -15.55 9.26
C ASP A 217 4.91 -16.32 7.93
N ALA A 218 4.43 -15.68 6.86
CA ALA A 218 4.37 -16.28 5.53
C ALA A 218 5.76 -16.60 4.93
N LYS A 219 6.83 -15.99 5.45
CA LYS A 219 8.20 -16.15 4.96
C LYS A 219 9.12 -16.94 5.90
N LEU A 220 8.86 -17.00 7.20
CA LEU A 220 9.84 -17.44 8.20
C LEU A 220 9.49 -18.70 9.00
N GLU A 221 8.33 -19.35 8.75
CA GLU A 221 7.87 -20.52 9.54
C GLU A 221 7.92 -20.26 11.07
N LEU A 222 7.59 -19.05 11.50
CA LEU A 222 7.57 -18.68 12.91
C LEU A 222 6.34 -19.30 13.61
N ASP A 223 6.37 -19.39 14.95
CA ASP A 223 5.21 -19.80 15.75
C ASP A 223 4.11 -18.73 15.64
N VAL A 224 3.22 -18.91 14.66
CA VAL A 224 2.20 -17.94 14.29
C VAL A 224 1.27 -17.61 15.45
N GLU A 225 0.94 -18.62 16.25
CA GLU A 225 0.04 -18.47 17.38
C GLU A 225 0.68 -17.59 18.45
N HIS A 226 2.01 -17.70 18.64
CA HIS A 226 2.76 -16.80 19.51
C HIS A 226 2.79 -15.36 18.99
N ALA A 227 3.07 -15.16 17.70
CA ALA A 227 3.14 -13.82 17.09
C ALA A 227 1.77 -13.10 17.17
N GLN A 228 0.70 -13.83 16.88
CA GLN A 228 -0.68 -13.37 17.03
C GLN A 228 -0.99 -12.99 18.49
N ALA A 229 -0.60 -13.81 19.47
CA ALA A 229 -0.82 -13.53 20.88
C ALA A 229 -0.05 -12.28 21.36
N GLN A 230 1.18 -12.08 20.89
CA GLN A 230 1.96 -10.88 21.20
C GLN A 230 1.33 -9.61 20.61
N ALA A 231 0.84 -9.68 19.38
CA ALA A 231 0.18 -8.55 18.75
C ALA A 231 -1.17 -8.21 19.43
N GLU A 232 -1.91 -9.22 19.91
CA GLU A 232 -3.11 -9.01 20.73
C GLU A 232 -2.79 -8.37 22.08
N LEU A 233 -1.69 -8.78 22.72
CA LEU A 233 -1.23 -8.17 23.96
C LEU A 233 -0.81 -6.71 23.74
N ALA A 234 -0.10 -6.41 22.64
CA ALA A 234 0.25 -5.05 22.25
C ALA A 234 -0.98 -4.18 21.96
N LEU A 235 -2.03 -4.75 21.37
CA LEU A 235 -3.32 -4.07 21.14
C LEU A 235 -3.97 -3.61 22.46
N THR A 236 -3.84 -4.38 23.54
CA THR A 236 -4.40 -3.98 24.84
C THR A 236 -3.69 -2.76 25.44
N ALA A 237 -2.44 -2.49 25.03
CA ALA A 237 -1.68 -1.34 25.48
C ALA A 237 -2.00 -0.04 24.71
N LEU A 238 -2.73 -0.13 23.58
CA LEU A 238 -3.04 0.97 22.65
C LEU A 238 -4.19 1.90 23.07
N MET A 239 -4.59 1.91 24.35
CA MET A 239 -5.86 2.51 24.80
C MET A 239 -6.07 4.00 24.46
N SER A 240 -5.03 4.73 24.05
CA SER A 240 -5.09 6.16 23.71
C SER A 240 -5.28 6.48 22.21
N TYR A 241 -5.22 5.49 21.31
CA TYR A 241 -5.31 5.70 19.84
C TYR A 241 -6.42 4.83 19.23
N GLU A 242 -7.63 5.39 19.11
CA GLU A 242 -8.83 4.65 18.70
C GLU A 242 -8.74 4.13 17.26
N ASP A 243 -8.27 4.95 16.33
CA ASP A 243 -8.13 4.61 14.90
C ASP A 243 -7.09 3.51 14.65
N ASP A 244 -5.93 3.61 15.33
CA ASP A 244 -4.88 2.60 15.25
C ASP A 244 -5.35 1.28 15.84
N ARG A 245 -6.08 1.31 16.96
CA ARG A 245 -6.62 0.10 17.60
C ARG A 245 -7.60 -0.61 16.68
N LEU A 246 -8.47 0.11 15.96
CA LEU A 246 -9.45 -0.49 15.06
C LEU A 246 -8.77 -1.10 13.83
N SER A 247 -7.77 -0.40 13.29
CA SER A 247 -6.99 -0.88 12.16
C SER A 247 -6.12 -2.11 12.54
N CYS A 248 -5.49 -2.11 13.71
CA CYS A 248 -4.81 -3.30 14.26
C CYS A 248 -5.77 -4.48 14.48
N SER A 249 -6.95 -4.22 15.04
CA SER A 249 -7.96 -5.24 15.30
C SER A 249 -8.43 -5.90 14.00
N ALA A 250 -8.55 -5.11 12.93
CA ALA A 250 -8.88 -5.61 11.60
C ALA A 250 -7.78 -6.53 11.07
N TRP A 251 -6.51 -6.13 11.16
CA TRP A 251 -5.39 -6.99 10.75
C TRP A 251 -5.33 -8.31 11.52
N LEU A 252 -5.52 -8.27 12.83
CA LEU A 252 -5.51 -9.47 13.66
C LEU A 252 -6.68 -10.40 13.33
N ALA A 253 -7.87 -9.85 13.14
CA ALA A 253 -9.03 -10.64 12.74
C ALA A 253 -8.85 -11.25 11.34
N TRP A 254 -8.30 -10.47 10.39
CA TRP A 254 -7.96 -10.95 9.06
C TRP A 254 -6.94 -12.09 9.08
N ASN A 255 -5.87 -11.96 9.87
CA ASN A 255 -4.88 -13.02 10.00
C ASN A 255 -5.47 -14.30 10.59
N ARG A 256 -6.31 -14.19 11.63
CA ARG A 256 -7.03 -15.36 12.18
C ARG A 256 -7.83 -16.09 11.10
N VAL A 257 -8.50 -15.36 10.20
CA VAL A 257 -9.20 -16.00 9.07
C VAL A 257 -8.20 -16.72 8.16
N ARG A 258 -7.09 -16.10 7.78
CA ARG A 258 -6.08 -16.75 6.92
C ARG A 258 -5.49 -18.01 7.53
N LEU A 259 -5.15 -17.98 8.82
CA LEU A 259 -4.62 -19.17 9.52
C LEU A 259 -5.66 -20.26 9.65
N ALA A 260 -6.91 -19.89 9.91
CA ALA A 260 -8.01 -20.83 9.94
C ALA A 260 -8.25 -21.45 8.56
N LEU A 261 -8.11 -20.67 7.47
CA LEU A 261 -8.14 -21.12 6.09
C LEU A 261 -6.94 -21.98 5.69
N ALA A 262 -5.86 -22.05 6.47
CA ALA A 262 -4.78 -23.00 6.21
C ALA A 262 -5.10 -24.40 6.74
N ARG A 263 -6.04 -24.51 7.68
CA ARG A 263 -6.46 -25.79 8.28
C ARG A 263 -7.49 -26.48 7.40
N ASP A 264 -7.39 -27.80 7.26
CA ASP A 264 -8.33 -28.63 6.50
C ASP A 264 -9.28 -29.41 7.42
N ASP A 265 -9.84 -28.72 8.42
CA ASP A 265 -10.74 -29.31 9.42
C ASP A 265 -11.96 -28.42 9.73
N ALA A 266 -12.94 -29.00 10.43
CA ALA A 266 -14.15 -28.29 10.84
C ALA A 266 -13.84 -27.12 11.80
N GLU A 267 -12.82 -27.29 12.64
CA GLU A 267 -12.36 -26.25 13.56
C GLU A 267 -11.84 -25.01 12.81
N GLY A 268 -11.12 -25.21 11.70
CA GLY A 268 -10.69 -24.14 10.80
C GLY A 268 -11.88 -23.37 10.21
N THR A 269 -12.97 -24.05 9.86
CA THR A 269 -14.18 -23.37 9.39
C THR A 269 -14.82 -22.50 10.49
N ASP A 270 -14.90 -23.02 11.72
CA ASP A 270 -15.45 -22.28 12.87
C ASP A 270 -14.59 -21.07 13.24
N ARG A 271 -13.25 -21.24 13.25
CA ARG A 271 -12.30 -20.16 13.51
C ARG A 271 -12.34 -19.08 12.43
N ALA A 272 -12.45 -19.47 11.16
CA ALA A 272 -12.62 -18.53 10.05
C ALA A 272 -13.91 -17.73 10.21
N ALA A 273 -15.02 -18.39 10.56
CA ALA A 273 -16.29 -17.71 10.81
C ALA A 273 -16.20 -16.69 11.95
N ALA A 274 -15.53 -17.04 13.06
CA ALA A 274 -15.30 -16.10 14.16
C ALA A 274 -14.45 -14.89 13.76
N GLY A 275 -13.42 -15.11 12.93
CA GLY A 275 -12.58 -14.03 12.38
C GLY A 275 -13.36 -13.10 11.44
N VAL A 276 -14.18 -13.66 10.54
CA VAL A 276 -15.06 -12.89 9.66
C VAL A 276 -16.08 -12.09 10.48
N ALA A 277 -16.74 -12.69 11.46
CA ALA A 277 -17.66 -12.00 12.34
C ALA A 277 -17.01 -10.82 13.09
N ALA A 278 -15.74 -10.96 13.50
CA ALA A 278 -14.99 -9.88 14.10
C ALA A 278 -14.74 -8.72 13.13
N LEU A 279 -14.36 -9.02 11.87
CA LEU A 279 -14.19 -8.00 10.82
C LEU A 279 -15.51 -7.29 10.48
N VAL A 280 -16.59 -8.04 10.33
CA VAL A 280 -17.94 -7.51 10.08
C VAL A 280 -18.44 -6.65 11.24
N ARG A 281 -18.04 -6.96 12.47
CA ARG A 281 -18.35 -6.09 13.61
C ARG A 281 -17.57 -4.78 13.54
N ILE A 282 -16.27 -4.84 13.26
CA ILE A 282 -15.43 -3.62 13.09
C ILE A 282 -16.00 -2.76 11.95
N SER A 283 -16.53 -3.36 10.89
CA SER A 283 -17.09 -2.62 9.75
C SER A 283 -18.38 -1.85 10.06
N ARG A 284 -19.06 -2.16 11.17
CA ARG A 284 -20.34 -1.52 11.54
C ARG A 284 -20.17 -0.30 12.44
N GLU A 285 -19.02 -0.15 13.09
CA GLU A 285 -18.73 0.87 14.09
C GLU A 285 -17.73 1.90 13.54
N PRO A 286 -18.15 3.14 13.20
CA PRO A 286 -17.23 4.21 12.83
C PRO A 286 -16.50 4.79 14.05
N PRO A 287 -15.24 5.24 13.90
CA PRO A 287 -14.43 5.19 12.68
C PRO A 287 -13.94 3.77 12.40
N PHE A 288 -14.10 3.24 11.19
CA PHE A 288 -13.53 1.92 10.87
C PHE A 288 -12.11 2.11 10.31
N GLY A 289 -11.20 1.16 10.57
CA GLY A 289 -9.81 1.29 10.13
C GLY A 289 -9.70 1.42 8.60
N GLN A 290 -8.85 2.34 8.12
CA GLN A 290 -8.73 2.71 6.69
C GLN A 290 -8.48 1.51 5.77
N GLU A 291 -7.87 0.44 6.29
CA GLU A 291 -7.47 -0.76 5.55
C GLU A 291 -8.50 -1.90 5.62
N LEU A 292 -9.45 -1.84 6.55
CA LEU A 292 -10.48 -2.88 6.74
C LEU A 292 -11.14 -3.32 5.44
N PRO A 293 -11.49 -2.43 4.50
CA PRO A 293 -12.11 -2.85 3.26
C PRO A 293 -11.17 -3.67 2.37
N GLY A 294 -9.91 -3.24 2.27
CA GLY A 294 -8.88 -3.98 1.54
C GLY A 294 -8.69 -5.37 2.13
N LEU A 295 -8.66 -5.47 3.45
CA LEU A 295 -8.56 -6.75 4.17
C LEU A 295 -9.76 -7.67 3.90
N LEU A 296 -10.98 -7.14 3.97
CA LEU A 296 -12.20 -7.89 3.64
C LEU A 296 -12.18 -8.40 2.20
N MET A 297 -11.80 -7.55 1.24
CA MET A 297 -11.70 -7.90 -0.16
C MET A 297 -10.65 -8.99 -0.44
N GLN A 298 -9.52 -8.97 0.28
CA GLN A 298 -8.48 -10.00 0.16
C GLN A 298 -8.94 -11.40 0.61
N LEU A 299 -9.92 -11.49 1.51
CA LEU A 299 -10.44 -12.78 1.97
C LEU A 299 -11.40 -13.44 0.97
N LEU A 300 -12.04 -12.66 0.10
CA LEU A 300 -13.01 -13.17 -0.86
C LEU A 300 -12.46 -14.28 -1.77
N PRO A 301 -11.32 -14.11 -2.48
CA PRO A 301 -10.75 -15.17 -3.30
C PRO A 301 -10.34 -16.39 -2.46
N LEU A 302 -9.75 -16.18 -1.28
CA LEU A 302 -9.30 -17.29 -0.42
C LEU A 302 -10.47 -18.15 0.09
N LEU A 303 -11.58 -17.51 0.47
CA LEU A 303 -12.80 -18.21 0.86
C LEU A 303 -13.46 -18.90 -0.32
N ALA A 304 -13.44 -18.29 -1.51
CA ALA A 304 -13.97 -18.89 -2.73
C ALA A 304 -13.19 -20.15 -3.13
N ASP A 305 -11.87 -20.11 -3.05
CA ASP A 305 -11.01 -21.28 -3.31
C ASP A 305 -11.31 -22.41 -2.32
N ARG A 306 -11.48 -22.09 -1.03
CA ARG A 306 -11.88 -23.08 -0.02
C ARG A 306 -13.28 -23.64 -0.25
N ALA A 307 -14.24 -22.83 -0.70
CA ALA A 307 -15.56 -23.31 -1.09
C ALA A 307 -15.51 -24.24 -2.33
N ALA A 308 -14.58 -23.98 -3.26
CA ALA A 308 -14.43 -24.76 -4.48
C ALA A 308 -13.59 -26.05 -4.30
N GLN A 309 -12.77 -26.11 -3.25
CA GLN A 309 -11.82 -27.20 -3.02
C GLN A 309 -12.52 -28.57 -3.01
N ARG A 310 -11.84 -29.55 -3.61
CA ARG A 310 -12.27 -30.95 -3.61
C ARG A 310 -11.73 -31.63 -2.34
N PRO A 311 -12.54 -32.40 -1.61
CA PRO A 311 -12.04 -33.17 -0.48
C PRO A 311 -10.91 -34.11 -0.89
N GLU A 312 -9.82 -34.14 -0.12
CA GLU A 312 -8.68 -35.03 -0.35
C GLU A 312 -8.98 -36.49 0.03
N ARG A 313 -9.94 -36.69 0.92
CA ARG A 313 -10.42 -38.00 1.38
C ARG A 313 -11.84 -38.25 0.91
N PRO A 314 -12.27 -39.53 0.83
CA PRO A 314 -13.67 -39.86 0.56
C PRO A 314 -14.57 -39.26 1.65
N THR A 315 -15.28 -38.18 1.31
CA THR A 315 -16.20 -37.47 2.20
C THR A 315 -17.62 -37.60 1.67
N PRO A 316 -18.62 -37.93 2.51
CA PRO A 316 -20.00 -38.01 2.08
C PRO A 316 -20.50 -36.70 1.45
N PRO A 317 -21.27 -36.73 0.35
CA PRO A 317 -21.71 -35.53 -0.37
C PRO A 317 -22.41 -34.50 0.52
N GLU A 318 -23.21 -34.94 1.48
CA GLU A 318 -23.92 -34.08 2.42
C GLU A 318 -22.97 -33.28 3.31
N GLN A 319 -21.84 -33.85 3.72
CA GLN A 319 -20.83 -33.15 4.51
C GLN A 319 -20.07 -32.12 3.67
N VAL A 320 -19.77 -32.47 2.40
CA VAL A 320 -19.15 -31.54 1.45
C VAL A 320 -20.07 -30.35 1.19
N LEU A 321 -21.36 -30.59 0.95
CA LEU A 321 -22.34 -29.54 0.71
C LEU A 321 -22.51 -28.64 1.94
N ALA A 322 -22.63 -29.23 3.15
CA ALA A 322 -22.73 -28.46 4.38
C ALA A 322 -21.48 -27.58 4.61
N GLN A 323 -20.28 -28.10 4.35
CA GLN A 323 -19.04 -27.32 4.48
C GLN A 323 -18.99 -26.17 3.47
N ARG A 324 -19.37 -26.42 2.21
CA ARG A 324 -19.43 -25.39 1.16
C ARG A 324 -20.43 -24.30 1.47
N GLU A 325 -21.61 -24.67 1.98
CA GLU A 325 -22.63 -23.72 2.42
C GLU A 325 -22.07 -22.74 3.46
N ARG A 326 -21.28 -23.25 4.42
CA ARG A 326 -20.64 -22.41 5.44
C ARG A 326 -19.64 -21.43 4.82
N TRP A 327 -18.75 -21.89 3.95
CA TRP A 327 -17.79 -21.02 3.27
C TRP A 327 -18.47 -19.94 2.40
N LEU A 328 -19.48 -20.33 1.63
CA LEU A 328 -20.28 -19.41 0.82
C LEU A 328 -21.05 -18.41 1.70
N GLY A 329 -21.51 -18.83 2.88
CA GLY A 329 -22.08 -17.95 3.89
C GLY A 329 -21.11 -16.85 4.33
N LEU A 330 -19.84 -17.18 4.59
CA LEU A 330 -18.81 -16.20 4.95
C LEU A 330 -18.51 -15.23 3.80
N ILE A 331 -18.46 -15.71 2.55
CA ILE A 331 -18.30 -14.87 1.36
C ILE A 331 -19.44 -13.85 1.28
N ALA A 332 -20.69 -14.29 1.49
CA ALA A 332 -21.84 -13.41 1.49
C ALA A 332 -21.76 -12.36 2.62
N GLU A 333 -21.39 -12.76 3.85
CA GLU A 333 -21.22 -11.84 4.98
C GLU A 333 -20.16 -10.76 4.72
N ILE A 334 -19.01 -11.14 4.14
CA ILE A 334 -17.99 -10.18 3.71
C ILE A 334 -18.55 -9.26 2.62
N GLY A 335 -19.25 -9.81 1.64
CA GLY A 335 -19.90 -9.03 0.59
C GLY A 335 -20.86 -7.97 1.15
N TYR A 336 -21.70 -8.34 2.13
CA TYR A 336 -22.54 -7.38 2.85
C TYR A 336 -21.72 -6.33 3.58
N ALA A 337 -20.72 -6.74 4.37
CA ALA A 337 -19.90 -5.80 5.12
C ALA A 337 -19.19 -4.80 4.21
N VAL A 338 -18.55 -5.24 3.12
CA VAL A 338 -17.88 -4.32 2.17
C VAL A 338 -18.87 -3.34 1.55
N MET A 339 -20.08 -3.79 1.19
CA MET A 339 -21.11 -2.90 0.66
C MET A 339 -21.64 -1.91 1.71
N ASP A 340 -21.80 -2.33 2.97
CA ASP A 340 -22.25 -1.45 4.06
C ASP A 340 -21.19 -0.38 4.38
N ILE A 341 -19.91 -0.72 4.33
CA ILE A 341 -18.82 0.26 4.48
C ILE A 341 -18.82 1.24 3.29
N ARG A 342 -19.14 0.77 2.08
CA ARG A 342 -19.24 1.62 0.87
C ARG A 342 -20.33 2.68 0.99
N GLU A 343 -21.49 2.34 1.54
CA GLU A 343 -22.54 3.34 1.76
C GLU A 343 -22.08 4.49 2.66
N ARG A 344 -21.01 4.27 3.43
CA ARG A 344 -20.50 5.22 4.41
C ARG A 344 -19.23 5.94 3.96
N ASP A 345 -18.27 5.25 3.33
CA ASP A 345 -16.93 5.82 3.16
C ASP A 345 -16.00 5.14 2.11
N LEU A 346 -16.22 3.88 1.64
CA LEU A 346 -15.39 3.37 0.51
C LEU A 346 -15.79 3.92 -0.85
N VAL A 347 -14.78 4.29 -1.64
CA VAL A 347 -14.94 4.39 -3.10
C VAL A 347 -14.65 3.02 -3.74
N THR A 348 -15.68 2.20 -3.90
CA THR A 348 -15.64 1.13 -4.89
C THR A 348 -16.20 1.67 -6.21
N THR A 349 -15.57 1.35 -7.33
CA THR A 349 -16.13 1.67 -8.65
C THR A 349 -17.54 1.08 -8.75
N GLU A 350 -18.43 1.71 -9.52
CA GLU A 350 -19.78 1.14 -9.75
C GLU A 350 -19.69 -0.30 -10.26
N ASN A 351 -18.66 -0.59 -11.06
CA ASN A 351 -18.31 -1.94 -11.50
C ASN A 351 -17.97 -2.88 -10.33
N LEU A 352 -17.07 -2.49 -9.41
CA LEU A 352 -16.74 -3.31 -8.25
C LEU A 352 -17.96 -3.52 -7.34
N HIS A 353 -18.84 -2.53 -7.21
CA HIS A 353 -20.11 -2.69 -6.49
C HIS A 353 -21.03 -3.70 -7.14
N TRP A 354 -21.18 -3.64 -8.46
CA TRP A 354 -21.92 -4.65 -9.22
C TRP A 354 -21.31 -6.03 -9.06
N GLN A 355 -19.99 -6.14 -9.12
CA GLN A 355 -19.28 -7.39 -8.88
C GLN A 355 -19.54 -7.93 -7.47
N LEU A 356 -19.52 -7.07 -6.44
CA LEU A 356 -19.80 -7.47 -5.05
C LEU A 356 -21.25 -7.91 -4.85
N ARG A 357 -22.22 -7.22 -5.47
CA ARG A 357 -23.63 -7.65 -5.48
C ARG A 357 -23.80 -9.01 -6.14
N LEU A 358 -23.17 -9.20 -7.29
CA LEU A 358 -23.21 -10.47 -8.03
C LEU A 358 -22.53 -11.59 -7.26
N LEU A 359 -21.38 -11.32 -6.66
CA LEU A 359 -20.63 -12.27 -5.83
C LEU A 359 -21.47 -12.70 -4.62
N ARG A 360 -22.04 -11.74 -3.89
CA ARG A 360 -22.93 -12.01 -2.74
C ARG A 360 -24.13 -12.84 -3.18
N HIS A 361 -24.84 -12.41 -4.21
CA HIS A 361 -26.02 -13.11 -4.72
C HIS A 361 -25.68 -14.53 -5.19
N GLY A 362 -24.56 -14.69 -5.92
CA GLY A 362 -24.06 -15.99 -6.35
C GLY A 362 -23.72 -16.89 -5.17
N ALA A 363 -23.04 -16.36 -4.14
CA ALA A 363 -22.72 -17.10 -2.93
C ALA A 363 -23.98 -17.56 -2.18
N GLU A 364 -25.00 -16.70 -2.05
CA GLU A 364 -26.28 -17.05 -1.42
C GLU A 364 -27.04 -18.13 -2.21
N CYS A 365 -27.13 -17.99 -3.53
CA CYS A 365 -27.77 -18.98 -4.40
C CYS A 365 -27.06 -20.34 -4.34
N LEU A 366 -25.72 -20.35 -4.37
CA LEU A 366 -24.91 -21.57 -4.28
C LEU A 366 -24.99 -22.22 -2.89
N ALA A 367 -25.21 -21.42 -1.84
CA ALA A 367 -25.49 -21.88 -0.49
C ALA A 367 -26.93 -22.43 -0.33
N GLY A 368 -27.74 -22.46 -1.39
CA GLY A 368 -29.10 -22.98 -1.35
C GLY A 368 -30.13 -22.01 -0.75
N LYS A 369 -29.78 -20.73 -0.55
CA LYS A 369 -30.76 -19.70 -0.20
C LYS A 369 -31.64 -19.39 -1.41
N SER A 370 -32.89 -19.01 -1.15
CA SER A 370 -33.82 -18.60 -2.21
C SER A 370 -33.22 -17.47 -3.02
N ALA A 371 -33.22 -17.62 -4.35
CA ALA A 371 -32.76 -16.58 -5.26
C ALA A 371 -33.68 -15.35 -5.14
N GLU A 372 -33.22 -14.32 -4.46
CA GLU A 372 -33.85 -12.99 -4.56
C GLU A 372 -33.52 -12.37 -5.92
N PRO A 373 -34.38 -11.50 -6.48
CA PRO A 373 -34.05 -10.78 -7.71
C PRO A 373 -32.73 -10.05 -7.51
N THR A 374 -31.79 -10.20 -8.46
CA THR A 374 -30.53 -9.46 -8.41
C THR A 374 -30.86 -7.97 -8.32
N PRO A 375 -30.50 -7.27 -7.22
CA PRO A 375 -30.93 -5.89 -7.04
C PRO A 375 -30.34 -5.02 -8.15
N ALA A 376 -31.24 -4.32 -8.86
CA ALA A 376 -30.95 -3.45 -9.98
C ALA A 376 -30.05 -2.25 -9.63
#